data_AF-A0A533WPA4-F1
#
_entry.id   AF-A0A533WPA4-F1
#
_cell.length_a   1.000
_cell.length_b   1.000
_cell.length_c   1.000
_cell.angle_alpha   90.00
_cell.angle_beta   90.00
_cell.angle_gamma   90.00
#
_symmetry.space_group_name_H-M   'P 1'
#
loop_
_entity.id
_entity.type
_entity.pdbx_description
1 polymer ?
#
loop_
_entity_poly.entity_id
_entity_poly.type
_entity_poly.pdbx_seq_one_letter_code
_entity_poly.pdbx_strand_id
1 'polypeptide(L)'
;MTSTIPVNGSSPVFATPSNIYIKAIHTDQGYAFDEQSTRSGKKTISGVNIDPSIHIAKGTLVSLHVINEDKDTGSDQDLNIDAFNVHTKHLRYFEAQTINFLADKEGSYSYYSTIHPEMKGTIVVDP
;
A
#
# COMPACT_ATOMS: atom_id res chain seq x y z
N MET A 1 -11.35 11.38 -8.68
CA MET A 1 -12.57 10.96 -7.95
C MET A 1 -12.28 9.59 -7.37
N THR A 2 -12.35 9.41 -6.06
CA THR A 2 -12.21 8.09 -5.42
C THR A 2 -13.49 7.30 -5.65
N SER A 3 -13.38 6.15 -6.32
CA SER A 3 -14.51 5.25 -6.56
C SER A 3 -15.07 4.75 -5.22
N THR A 4 -16.39 4.79 -5.07
CA THR A 4 -17.11 4.16 -3.94
C THR A 4 -17.22 2.64 -4.11
N ILE A 5 -16.88 2.13 -5.29
CA ILE A 5 -16.77 0.70 -5.59
C ILE A 5 -15.29 0.30 -5.43
N PRO A 6 -14.96 -0.57 -4.47
CA PRO A 6 -13.59 -1.07 -4.31
C PRO A 6 -13.17 -1.90 -5.54
N VAL A 7 -11.87 -1.95 -5.83
CA VAL A 7 -11.34 -2.60 -7.04
C VAL A 7 -11.57 -4.11 -7.11
N ASN A 8 -11.82 -4.77 -5.97
CA ASN A 8 -12.22 -6.16 -5.86
C ASN A 8 -13.72 -6.38 -5.62
N GLY A 9 -14.55 -5.34 -5.75
CA GLY A 9 -16.00 -5.41 -5.55
C GLY A 9 -16.80 -4.99 -6.77
N SER A 10 -18.10 -5.31 -6.75
CA SER A 10 -19.06 -4.95 -7.80
C SER A 10 -20.14 -3.97 -7.34
N SER A 11 -20.15 -3.60 -6.05
CA SER A 11 -21.15 -2.72 -5.44
C SER A 11 -20.48 -1.67 -4.54
N PRO A 12 -21.10 -0.49 -4.35
CA PRO A 12 -20.59 0.51 -3.45
C PRO A 12 -20.51 0.01 -1.99
N VAL A 13 -19.42 0.35 -1.30
CA VAL A 13 -19.28 0.08 0.14
C VAL A 13 -19.36 1.40 0.90
N PHE A 14 -20.40 1.54 1.73
CA PHE A 14 -20.62 2.74 2.54
C PHE A 14 -20.06 2.54 3.95
N ALA A 15 -18.74 2.57 4.07
CA ALA A 15 -18.01 2.50 5.34
C ALA A 15 -16.92 3.58 5.39
N THR A 16 -16.47 3.94 6.60
CA THR A 16 -15.29 4.80 6.73
C THR A 16 -14.05 3.98 6.37
N PRO A 17 -13.28 4.36 5.35
CA PRO A 17 -12.10 3.60 4.97
C PRO A 17 -10.99 3.73 6.00
N SER A 18 -10.24 2.65 6.23
CA SER A 18 -8.95 2.68 6.89
C SER A 18 -7.91 3.20 5.90
N ASN A 19 -7.28 4.34 6.21
CA ASN A 19 -6.28 4.95 5.33
C ASN A 19 -4.89 4.38 5.63
N ILE A 20 -4.26 3.85 4.60
CA ILE A 20 -2.91 3.28 4.64
C ILE A 20 -2.06 4.05 3.66
N TYR A 21 -0.93 4.57 4.12
CA TYR A 21 0.00 5.35 3.29
C TYR A 21 1.27 4.54 3.09
N ILE A 22 1.64 4.31 1.83
CA ILE A 22 2.88 3.64 1.47
C ILE A 22 3.69 4.60 0.61
N LYS A 23 4.96 4.75 0.99
CA LYS A 23 5.96 5.48 0.24
C LYS A 23 6.87 4.49 -0.45
N ALA A 24 7.02 4.62 -1.77
CA ALA A 24 8.12 3.98 -2.48
C ALA A 24 9.33 4.91 -2.41
N ILE A 25 10.42 4.45 -1.82
CA ILE A 25 11.64 5.22 -1.59
C ILE A 25 12.86 4.46 -2.10
N HIS A 26 13.96 5.17 -2.30
CA HIS A 26 15.27 4.59 -2.49
C HIS A 26 16.14 4.83 -1.25
N THR A 27 16.90 3.82 -0.86
CA THR A 27 17.81 3.85 0.29
C THR A 27 19.19 3.40 -0.15
N ASP A 28 20.20 3.52 0.71
CA ASP A 28 21.54 2.97 0.45
C ASP A 28 21.54 1.45 0.22
N GLN A 29 20.47 0.75 0.62
CA GLN A 29 20.31 -0.70 0.45
C GLN A 29 19.48 -1.08 -0.79
N GLY A 30 19.01 -0.09 -1.56
CA GLY A 30 18.12 -0.28 -2.71
C GLY A 30 16.71 0.29 -2.47
N TYR A 31 15.77 -0.11 -3.31
CA TYR A 31 14.40 0.37 -3.25
C TYR A 31 13.60 -0.34 -2.14
N ALA A 32 12.72 0.41 -1.47
CA ALA A 32 11.92 -0.10 -0.37
C ALA A 32 10.54 0.55 -0.30
N PHE A 33 9.57 -0.21 0.24
CA PHE A 33 8.31 0.36 0.69
C PHE A 33 8.42 0.76 2.16
N ASP A 34 8.05 2.01 2.45
CA ASP A 34 7.94 2.54 3.81
C ASP A 34 6.46 2.82 4.12
N GLU A 35 5.90 2.14 5.14
CA GLU A 35 4.51 2.33 5.55
C GLU A 35 4.40 3.44 6.59
N GLN A 36 3.58 4.43 6.29
CA GLN A 36 3.05 5.38 7.27
C GLN A 36 1.67 4.92 7.73
N SER A 37 1.64 3.99 8.67
CA SER A 37 0.39 3.57 9.32
C SER A 37 -0.13 4.68 10.23
N THR A 38 -1.36 5.14 10.01
CA THR A 38 -2.02 6.13 10.89
C THR A 38 -2.61 5.50 12.15
N ARG A 39 -2.63 4.16 12.24
CA ARG A 39 -3.34 3.40 13.29
C ARG A 39 -2.51 3.11 14.53
N SER A 40 -1.18 3.30 14.48
CA SER A 40 -0.29 3.01 15.60
C SER A 40 0.20 4.32 16.23
N GLY A 41 -0.45 4.72 17.32
CA GLY A 41 0.09 5.75 18.20
C GLY A 41 1.50 5.36 18.66
N LYS A 42 2.45 6.28 18.48
CA LYS A 42 3.82 6.24 19.04
C LYS A 42 4.74 5.13 18.53
N LYS A 43 4.89 4.96 17.21
CA LYS A 43 6.19 4.53 16.66
C LYS A 43 6.93 5.75 16.13
N THR A 44 8.05 6.05 16.77
CA THR A 44 8.95 7.17 16.46
C THR A 44 9.27 7.20 14.96
N ILE A 45 9.09 8.37 14.36
CA ILE A 45 9.39 8.69 12.96
C ILE A 45 10.92 8.77 12.79
N SER A 46 11.63 7.64 12.90
CA SER A 46 13.09 7.63 12.78
C SER A 46 13.68 6.26 12.43
N GLY A 47 12.98 5.46 11.63
CA GLY A 47 13.54 4.23 11.08
C GLY A 47 12.80 3.88 9.80
N VAL A 48 13.55 3.62 8.73
CA VAL A 48 12.98 3.05 7.52
C VAL A 48 12.36 1.71 7.91
N ASN A 49 11.03 1.59 7.88
CA ASN A 49 10.37 0.33 8.16
C ASN A 49 10.33 -0.47 6.86
N ILE A 50 11.49 -1.03 6.49
CA ILE A 50 11.64 -1.86 5.30
C ILE A 50 10.83 -3.14 5.50
N ASP A 51 10.01 -3.47 4.51
CA ASP A 51 9.09 -4.61 4.46
C ASP A 51 7.99 -4.61 5.56
N PRO A 52 7.13 -3.58 5.63
CA PRO A 52 6.13 -3.47 6.67
C PRO A 52 5.07 -4.58 6.57
N SER A 53 4.79 -5.21 7.71
CA SER A 53 3.63 -6.09 7.86
C SER A 53 2.41 -5.27 8.30
N ILE A 54 1.45 -5.14 7.38
CA ILE A 54 0.26 -4.30 7.54
C ILE A 54 -0.90 -5.15 8.04
N HIS A 55 -1.38 -4.88 9.25
CA HIS A 55 -2.50 -5.63 9.84
C HIS A 55 -3.84 -4.93 9.60
N ILE A 56 -4.80 -5.67 9.05
CA ILE A 56 -6.12 -5.17 8.65
C ILE A 56 -7.18 -6.15 9.12
N ALA A 57 -8.25 -5.67 9.77
CA ALA A 57 -9.38 -6.54 10.11
C ALA A 57 -10.19 -6.89 8.86
N LYS A 58 -10.68 -8.12 8.77
CA LYS A 58 -11.57 -8.56 7.69
C LYS A 58 -12.81 -7.66 7.58
N GLY A 59 -13.24 -7.40 6.35
CA GLY A 59 -14.36 -6.53 6.04
C GLY A 59 -14.02 -5.04 6.11
N THR A 60 -12.78 -4.68 6.43
CA THR A 60 -12.33 -3.28 6.39
C THR A 60 -12.27 -2.80 4.95
N LEU A 61 -12.96 -1.69 4.66
CA LEU A 61 -12.71 -0.91 3.46
C LEU A 61 -11.37 -0.19 3.65
N VAL A 62 -10.42 -0.40 2.75
CA VAL A 62 -9.09 0.18 2.80
C VAL A 62 -8.97 1.23 1.71
N SER A 63 -8.46 2.41 2.06
CA SER A 63 -7.96 3.39 1.09
C SER A 63 -6.44 3.37 1.14
N LEU A 64 -5.84 2.77 0.12
CA LEU A 64 -4.40 2.65 -0.02
C LEU A 64 -3.88 3.84 -0.83
N HIS A 65 -3.07 4.67 -0.19
CA HIS A 65 -2.39 5.80 -0.81
C HIS A 65 -0.93 5.43 -1.05
N VAL A 66 -0.54 5.33 -2.31
CA VAL A 66 0.84 5.03 -2.71
C VAL A 66 1.43 6.29 -3.32
N ILE A 67 2.62 6.71 -2.86
CA ILE A 67 3.36 7.84 -3.40
C ILE A 67 4.80 7.40 -3.73
N ASN A 68 5.30 7.84 -4.87
CA ASN A 68 6.72 7.71 -5.20
C ASN A 68 7.49 8.91 -4.60
N GLU A 69 8.31 8.66 -3.58
CA GLU A 69 9.21 9.64 -2.96
C GLU A 69 10.69 9.36 -3.27
N ASP A 70 10.98 8.51 -4.26
CA ASP A 70 12.34 8.29 -4.75
C ASP A 70 12.84 9.50 -5.55
N LYS A 71 13.35 10.48 -4.80
CA LYS A 71 14.04 11.65 -5.35
C LYS A 71 15.44 11.34 -5.87
N ASP A 72 16.04 10.24 -5.40
CA ASP A 72 17.47 9.99 -5.53
C ASP A 72 17.80 9.40 -6.89
N THR A 73 16.98 8.46 -7.35
CA THR A 73 17.13 7.87 -8.69
C THR A 73 16.10 8.40 -9.69
N GLY A 74 14.95 8.89 -9.19
CA GLY A 74 13.84 9.33 -10.04
C GLY A 74 13.18 8.20 -10.81
N SER A 75 13.40 6.94 -10.40
CA SER A 75 12.83 5.76 -11.03
C SER A 75 11.31 5.71 -10.81
N ASP A 76 10.61 5.16 -11.81
CA ASP A 76 9.18 4.88 -11.66
C ASP A 76 8.97 3.79 -10.59
N GLN A 77 7.84 3.87 -9.90
CA GLN A 77 7.48 2.96 -8.81
C GLN A 77 6.07 2.42 -9.00
N ASP A 78 5.83 1.20 -8.55
CA ASP A 78 4.50 0.59 -8.56
C ASP A 78 4.28 -0.30 -7.33
N LEU A 79 3.01 -0.59 -7.04
CA LEU A 79 2.62 -1.48 -5.97
C LEU A 79 1.41 -2.31 -6.41
N ASN A 80 1.54 -3.63 -6.26
CA ASN A 80 0.54 -4.61 -6.64
C ASN A 80 0.17 -5.51 -5.46
N ILE A 81 -1.11 -5.86 -5.38
CA ILE A 81 -1.67 -6.81 -4.41
C ILE A 81 -2.72 -7.66 -5.14
N ASP A 82 -2.26 -8.74 -5.75
CA ASP A 82 -3.09 -9.60 -6.61
C ASP A 82 -4.31 -10.16 -5.87
N ALA A 83 -4.15 -10.49 -4.59
CA ALA A 83 -5.20 -11.07 -3.75
C ALA A 83 -6.46 -10.18 -3.68
N PHE A 84 -6.29 -8.87 -3.83
CA PHE A 84 -7.33 -7.85 -3.75
C PHE A 84 -7.47 -7.03 -5.05
N ASN A 85 -6.91 -7.51 -6.16
CA ASN A 85 -6.97 -6.81 -7.46
C ASN A 85 -6.47 -5.36 -7.39
N VAL A 86 -5.47 -5.09 -6.54
CA VAL A 86 -4.88 -3.76 -6.38
C VAL A 86 -3.66 -3.67 -7.30
N HIS A 87 -3.71 -2.74 -8.23
CA HIS A 87 -2.60 -2.45 -9.15
C HIS A 87 -2.48 -0.95 -9.33
N THR A 88 -1.35 -0.38 -8.93
CA THR A 88 -1.05 1.01 -9.29
C THR A 88 -0.61 1.10 -10.74
N LYS A 89 -0.74 2.29 -11.34
CA LYS A 89 0.08 2.64 -12.51
C LYS A 89 1.54 2.76 -12.09
N HIS A 90 2.43 2.90 -13.07
CA HIS A 90 3.79 3.37 -12.83
C HIS A 90 3.73 4.84 -12.39
N LEU A 91 4.15 5.09 -11.16
CA LEU A 91 4.17 6.40 -10.51
C LEU A 91 5.54 7.02 -10.73
N ARG A 92 5.58 8.17 -11.41
CA ARG A 92 6.79 9.00 -11.49
C ARG A 92 7.09 9.66 -10.16
N TYR A 93 8.28 10.25 -10.02
CA TYR A 93 8.63 11.01 -8.82
C TYR A 93 7.53 11.99 -8.39
N PHE A 94 7.13 11.88 -7.13
CA PHE A 94 6.07 12.63 -6.47
C PHE A 94 4.65 12.44 -7.03
N GLU A 95 4.45 11.48 -7.95
CA GLU A 95 3.11 11.02 -8.29
C GLU A 95 2.55 10.12 -7.19
N ALA A 96 1.26 10.30 -6.92
CA ALA A 96 0.52 9.49 -5.99
C ALA A 96 -0.71 8.87 -6.66
N GLN A 97 -1.09 7.69 -6.18
CA GLN A 97 -2.34 7.04 -6.54
C GLN A 97 -3.04 6.54 -5.29
N THR A 98 -4.35 6.69 -5.27
CA THR A 98 -5.21 6.10 -4.24
C THR A 98 -6.04 4.99 -4.84
N ILE A 99 -6.02 3.82 -4.21
CA ILE A 99 -6.79 2.64 -4.60
C ILE A 99 -7.62 2.19 -3.40
N ASN A 100 -8.92 2.01 -3.62
CA ASN A 100 -9.81 1.49 -2.60
C ASN A 100 -10.04 -0.01 -2.83
N PHE A 101 -9.85 -0.83 -1.80
CA PHE A 101 -10.16 -2.26 -1.85
C PHE A 101 -10.84 -2.71 -0.56
N LEU A 102 -11.58 -3.82 -0.61
CA LEU A 102 -12.18 -4.44 0.56
C LEU A 102 -11.30 -5.59 1.03
N ALA A 103 -10.88 -5.62 2.30
CA ALA A 103 -10.16 -6.74 2.89
C ALA A 103 -11.12 -7.91 3.19
N ASP A 104 -11.62 -8.57 2.14
CA ASP A 104 -12.71 -9.56 2.20
C ASP A 104 -12.24 -10.99 2.48
N LYS A 105 -10.93 -11.24 2.41
CA LYS A 105 -10.30 -12.55 2.58
C LYS A 105 -9.29 -12.50 3.73
N GLU A 106 -9.41 -13.44 4.66
CA GLU A 106 -8.48 -13.62 5.78
C GLU A 106 -7.19 -14.31 5.31
N GLY A 107 -6.06 -13.95 5.90
CA GLY A 107 -4.76 -14.56 5.60
C GLY A 107 -3.65 -13.55 5.38
N SER A 108 -2.48 -14.03 4.97
CA SER A 108 -1.32 -13.20 4.65
C SER A 108 -1.11 -13.12 3.15
N TYR A 109 -1.01 -11.90 2.62
CA TYR A 109 -0.89 -11.62 1.20
C TYR A 109 0.31 -10.72 0.94
N SER A 110 1.13 -11.07 -0.04
CA SER A 110 2.25 -10.24 -0.44
C SER A 110 1.75 -9.04 -1.24
N TYR A 111 2.36 -7.88 -0.99
CA TYR A 111 2.35 -6.77 -1.93
C TYR A 111 3.77 -6.56 -2.46
N TYR A 112 3.89 -6.10 -3.71
CA TYR A 112 5.19 -6.05 -4.38
C TYR A 112 5.23 -5.02 -5.52
N SER A 113 6.45 -4.63 -5.92
CA SER A 113 6.69 -3.87 -7.15
C SER A 113 6.99 -4.82 -8.33
N THR A 114 6.48 -4.51 -9.51
CA THR A 114 6.91 -5.20 -10.75
C THR A 114 8.16 -4.59 -11.36
N ILE A 115 8.47 -3.33 -11.02
CA ILE A 115 9.63 -2.59 -11.52
C ILE A 115 10.89 -2.96 -10.72
N HIS A 116 10.76 -3.09 -9.40
CA HIS A 116 11.85 -3.42 -8.46
C HIS A 116 11.49 -4.68 -7.67
N PRO A 117 11.84 -5.89 -8.15
CA PRO A 117 11.43 -7.16 -7.56
C PRO A 117 11.84 -7.39 -6.09
N GLU A 118 12.84 -6.64 -5.61
CA GLU A 118 13.26 -6.61 -4.22
C GLU A 118 12.22 -5.97 -3.28
N MET A 119 11.42 -5.03 -3.79
CA MET A 119 10.42 -4.32 -3.01
C MET A 119 9.19 -5.18 -2.79
N LYS A 120 9.01 -5.63 -1.56
CA LYS A 120 7.85 -6.43 -1.17
C LYS A 120 7.51 -6.19 0.28
N GLY A 121 6.27 -6.51 0.65
CA GLY A 121 5.89 -6.64 2.04
C GLY A 121 4.67 -7.52 2.17
N THR A 122 4.06 -7.51 3.34
CA THR A 122 2.94 -8.41 3.63
C THR A 122 1.77 -7.66 4.24
N ILE A 123 0.57 -7.89 3.72
CA ILE A 123 -0.68 -7.54 4.39
C ILE A 123 -1.18 -8.78 5.11
N VAL A 124 -1.52 -8.63 6.38
CA VAL A 124 -2.17 -9.65 7.20
C VAL A 124 -3.61 -9.21 7.42
N VAL A 125 -4.54 -10.00 6.93
CA VAL A 125 -5.97 -9.81 7.20
C VAL A 125 -6.37 -10.69 8.36
N ASP A 126 -6.56 -10.04 9.50
CA ASP A 126 -7.01 -10.64 10.75
C ASP A 126 -8.55 -10.84 10.74
N PRO A 127 -9.07 -11.88 11.41
CA PRO A 127 -10.50 -12.18 11.45
C PRO A 127 -11.37 -11.10 12.11
#